data_AF-A0A645GR70-F1
#
_entry.id   AF-A0A645GR70-F1
#
_cell.length_a   1.000
_cell.length_b   1.000
_cell.length_c   1.000
_cell.angle_alpha   90.00
_cell.angle_beta   90.00
_cell.angle_gamma   90.00
#
_symmetry.space_group_name_H-M   'P 1'
#
loop_
_entity.id
_entity.type
_entity.pdbx_description
1 polymer ?
#
loop_
_entity_poly.entity_id
_entity_poly.type
_entity_poly.pdbx_seq_one_letter_code
_entity_poly.pdbx_strand_id
1 'polypeptide(L)' 'MSGPYDSSLGLRKDVALNRYYYQVAHKYEPATDDNHICGVSITIDEDSGRALKIQSFTYPEFKNVAEF' A
#
# COMPACT_ATOMS: atom_id res chain seq x y z
N MET A 1 1.86 1.68 2.75
CA MET A 1 2.84 0.69 2.24
C MET A 1 3.20 1.13 0.84
N SER A 2 4.45 0.98 0.43
CA SER A 2 4.83 1.13 -0.99
C SER A 2 5.18 -0.25 -1.53
N GLY A 3 4.39 -0.75 -2.48
CA GLY A 3 4.48 -2.12 -2.96
C GLY A 3 3.22 -2.57 -3.71
N PRO A 4 3.09 -3.88 -3.94
CA PRO A 4 1.97 -4.46 -4.67
C PRO A 4 0.65 -4.22 -3.93
N TYR A 5 -0.26 -3.46 -4.54
CA TYR A 5 -1.60 -3.23 -4.04
C TYR A 5 -2.52 -4.43 -4.31
N ASP A 6 -2.28 -5.19 -5.39
CA ASP A 6 -2.98 -6.44 -5.65
C ASP A 6 -2.48 -7.61 -4.79
N SER A 7 -2.56 -7.43 -3.48
CA SER A 7 -1.96 -8.31 -2.49
C SER A 7 -2.72 -8.28 -1.17
N SER A 8 -2.36 -9.18 -0.24
CA SER A 8 -2.71 -9.05 1.17
C SER A 8 -1.49 -8.59 1.94
N LEU A 9 -1.35 -7.28 2.14
CA LEU A 9 -0.19 -6.66 2.80
C LEU A 9 1.16 -7.10 2.18
N GLY A 10 1.25 -7.11 0.85
CA GLY A 10 2.44 -7.48 0.09
C GLY A 10 2.60 -8.99 -0.15
N LEU A 11 1.81 -9.83 0.50
CA LEU A 11 1.78 -11.28 0.28
C LEU A 11 0.81 -11.64 -0.87
N ARG A 12 1.17 -12.63 -1.69
CA ARG A 12 0.28 -13.17 -2.73
C ARG A 12 -1.05 -13.65 -2.10
N LYS A 13 -2.18 -13.21 -2.68
CA LYS A 13 -3.52 -13.37 -2.07
C LYS A 13 -3.91 -14.82 -1.82
N ASP A 14 -3.61 -15.72 -2.75
CA ASP A 14 -3.86 -17.16 -2.63
C ASP A 14 -3.09 -17.79 -1.45
N VAL A 15 -1.83 -17.42 -1.25
CA VAL A 15 -1.00 -17.88 -0.12
C VAL A 15 -1.57 -17.38 1.20
N ALA A 16 -1.97 -16.10 1.24
CA ALA A 16 -2.63 -15.51 2.40
C ALA A 16 -3.93 -16.26 2.75
N LEU A 17 -4.80 -16.45 1.75
CA LEU A 17 -6.09 -17.12 1.91
C LEU A 17 -5.93 -18.58 2.33
N ASN A 18 -5.02 -19.33 1.72
CA ASN A 18 -4.76 -20.72 2.07
C ASN A 18 -4.28 -20.87 3.52
N ARG A 19 -3.42 -19.95 4.01
CA ARG A 19 -3.02 -19.91 5.42
C ARG A 19 -4.21 -19.73 6.36
N TYR A 20 -5.16 -18.87 6.01
CA TYR A 20 -6.37 -18.68 6.81
C TYR A 20 -7.37 -19.84 6.67
N TYR A 21 -7.51 -20.44 5.49
CA TYR A 21 -8.48 -21.49 5.25
C TYR A 21 -8.04 -22.83 5.85
N TYR A 22 -6.81 -23.25 5.58
CA TYR A 22 -6.29 -24.55 6.02
C TYR A 22 -5.65 -24.52 7.42
N GLN A 23 -5.40 -23.32 7.98
CA GLN A 23 -4.79 -23.16 9.31
C GLN A 23 -3.42 -23.84 9.45
N VAL A 24 -2.66 -23.95 8.36
CA VAL A 24 -1.29 -24.48 8.34
C VAL A 24 -0.29 -23.44 7.83
N ALA A 25 1.00 -23.69 8.02
CA ALA A 25 2.04 -22.81 7.52
C ALA A 25 2.15 -22.88 5.99
N HIS A 26 2.18 -21.71 5.34
CA HIS A 26 2.50 -21.57 3.92
C HIS A 26 3.75 -20.70 3.78
N LYS A 27 4.59 -21.00 2.80
CA LYS A 27 5.78 -20.20 2.49
C LYS A 27 5.35 -18.79 2.10
N TYR A 28 6.07 -17.78 2.60
CA TYR A 28 5.83 -16.39 2.19
C TYR A 28 6.24 -16.20 0.73
N GLU A 29 5.33 -15.65 -0.07
CA GLU A 29 5.56 -15.35 -1.48
C GLU A 29 5.08 -13.91 -1.75
N PRO A 30 5.99 -12.98 -2.11
CA PRO A 30 5.60 -11.60 -2.37
C PRO A 30 4.71 -11.53 -3.62
N ALA A 31 3.69 -10.66 -3.57
CA ALA A 31 2.95 -10.28 -4.76
C ALA A 31 3.83 -9.41 -5.67
N THR A 32 3.46 -9.28 -6.94
CA THR A 32 4.24 -8.51 -7.94
C THR A 32 3.42 -7.47 -8.69
N ASP A 33 2.09 -7.56 -8.61
CA ASP A 33 1.17 -6.87 -9.50
C ASP A 33 0.59 -5.62 -8.84
N ASP A 34 0.20 -4.65 -9.68
CA ASP A 34 -0.40 -3.37 -9.29
C ASP A 34 0.43 -2.64 -8.22
N ASN A 35 1.65 -2.21 -8.54
CA ASN A 35 2.53 -1.53 -7.58
C ASN A 35 2.09 -0.08 -7.35
N HIS A 36 1.90 0.29 -6.08
CA HIS A 36 1.58 1.65 -5.64
C HIS A 36 2.59 2.16 -4.62
N ILE A 37 2.92 3.45 -4.71
CA ILE A 37 3.69 4.20 -3.74
C ILE A 37 2.71 5.04 -2.93
N CYS A 38 2.64 4.82 -1.62
CA CYS A 38 1.86 5.66 -0.72
C CYS A 38 2.82 6.46 0.17
N GLY A 39 2.59 7.77 0.28
CA GLY A 39 3.42 8.65 1.10
C GLY A 39 2.67 9.89 1.55
N VAL A 40 3.40 10.74 2.28
CA VAL A 40 2.95 12.08 2.67
C VAL A 40 4.02 13.10 2.29
N SER A 41 3.59 14.21 1.71
CA SER A 41 4.40 15.40 1.53
C SER A 41 4.15 16.34 2.71
N ILE A 42 5.21 16.76 3.39
CA ILE A 42 5.14 17.65 4.55
C ILE A 42 5.95 18.91 4.23
N THR A 43 5.31 20.07 4.36
CA THR A 43 5.99 21.37 4.30
C THR A 43 6.39 21.76 5.71
N ILE A 44 7.65 22.08 5.93
CA ILE A 44 8.22 22.43 7.24
C ILE A 44 8.78 23.84 7.16
N ASP A 45 8.53 24.63 8.20
CA ASP A 45 9.15 25.94 8.43
C ASP A 45 10.59 25.74 8.90
N GLU A 46 11.56 26.31 8.19
CA GLU A 46 12.99 26.08 8.44
C GLU A 46 13.47 26.64 9.79
N ASP A 47 12.94 27.81 10.19
CA ASP A 47 13.38 28.50 11.41
C ASP A 47 12.82 27.85 12.68
N SER A 48 11.51 27.56 12.70
CA SER A 48 10.84 26.99 13.89
C SER A 48 10.84 25.46 13.92
N GLY A 49 11.16 24.81 12.80
CA GLY A 49 11.07 23.35 12.63
C GLY A 49 9.63 22.82 12.63
N ARG A 50 8.61 23.68 12.58
CA ARG A 50 7.20 23.28 12.66
C ARG A 50 6.67 22.85 11.30
N ALA A 51 5.86 21.79 11.29
CA ALA A 51 5.14 21.41 10.08
C ALA A 51 4.02 22.42 9.79
N LEU A 52 4.04 22.99 8.58
CA LEU A 52 3.05 23.94 8.09
C LEU A 52 1.89 23.24 7.35
N LYS A 53 2.19 22.13 6.66
CA LYS A 53 1.22 21.41 5.83
C LYS A 53 1.59 19.94 5.73
N ILE A 54 0.58 19.07 5.63
CA ILE A 54 0.73 17.65 5.30
C ILE A 54 -0.27 17.27 4.22
N GLN A 55 0.17 16.54 3.19
CA GLN A 55 -0.66 16.05 2.10
C GLN A 55 -0.32 14.61 1.78
N SER A 56 -1.29 13.71 1.89
CA SER A 56 -1.13 12.31 1.45
C SER A 56 -1.16 12.19 -0.06
N PHE A 57 -0.37 11.29 -0.61
CA PHE A 57 -0.43 10.92 -2.02
C PHE A 57 -0.32 9.41 -2.20
N THR A 58 -0.91 8.91 -3.30
CA THR A 58 -0.70 7.55 -3.79
C THR A 58 -0.42 7.63 -5.29
N TYR A 59 0.60 6.91 -5.74
CA TYR A 59 1.02 6.91 -7.14
C TYR A 59 1.33 5.47 -7.62
N PRO A 60 0.76 4.99 -8.74
CA PRO A 60 -0.26 5.66 -9.55
C PRO A 60 -1.55 5.90 -8.76
N GLU A 61 -2.40 6.82 -9.21
CA GLU A 61 -3.70 7.02 -8.55
C GLU A 61 -4.62 5.81 -8.79
N PHE A 62 -5.48 5.50 -7.82
CA PHE A 62 -6.50 4.47 -7.99
C PHE A 62 -7.50 4.90 -9.05
N LYS A 63 -7.74 4.03 -10.03
CA LYS A 63 -8.79 4.24 -11.02
C LYS A 63 -10.14 4.18 -10.32
N ASN A 64 -10.83 5.32 -10.26
CA ASN A 64 -12.22 5.34 -9.84
C ASN A 64 -13.08 4.89 -11.02
N VAL A 65 -13.32 3.59 -11.12
CA VAL A 65 -14.17 2.98 -12.16
C VAL A 65 -15.65 3.01 -11.80
N ALA A 66 -16.09 3.91 -10.93
CA ALA A 66 -17.51 4.20 -10.72
C ALA A 66 -18.05 5.01 -11.92
N GLU A 67 -18.11 4.37 -13.09
CA GLU A 67 -19.16 4.62 -14.06
C GLU A 67 -20.17 3.47 -13.89
N PHE A 68 -21.47 3.79 -13.98
CA PHE A 68 -22.68 2.98 -13.69
C PHE A 68 -23.35 3.21 -12.33
#